data_AF-A0A815ZYD5-F1
#
_entry.id   AF-A0A815ZYD5-F1
#
_cell.length_a   1.000
_cell.length_b   1.000
_cell.length_c   1.000
_cell.angle_alpha   90.00
_cell.angle_beta   90.00
_cell.angle_gamma   90.00
#
_symmetry.space_group_name_H-M   'P 1'
#
loop_
_entity.id
_entity.type
_entity.pdbx_description
1 polymer ?
#
loop_
_entity_poly.entity_id
_entity_poly.type
_entity_poly.pdbx_seq_one_letter_code
_entity_poly.pdbx_strand_id
1 'polypeptide(L)'
;MTKTNAYQCLGTQDPLPDLIQRTNKYLLELRFAKWITKKQYEQLCIKTDEVELAHLYYLPKHHKPQTLLRPIIAGLKHPTIKISKFLDDL
;
A
#
# COMPACT_ATOMS: atom_id res chain seq x y z
N MET A 1 3.46 -6.77 -14.21
CA MET A 1 4.90 -6.53 -14.05
C MET A 1 5.56 -7.86 -13.72
N THR A 2 6.65 -8.19 -14.39
CA THR A 2 7.50 -9.31 -13.99
C THR A 2 8.06 -9.02 -12.61
N LYS A 3 7.83 -9.91 -11.62
CA LYS A 3 8.45 -9.77 -10.30
C LYS A 3 9.97 -9.91 -10.46
N THR A 4 10.70 -8.86 -10.12
CA THR A 4 12.17 -8.89 -10.06
C THR A 4 12.61 -9.13 -8.63
N ASN A 5 13.75 -9.77 -8.42
CA ASN A 5 14.36 -9.96 -7.09
C ASN A 5 15.06 -8.68 -6.58
N ALA A 6 14.65 -7.50 -7.08
CA ALA A 6 15.28 -6.22 -6.77
C ALA A 6 14.92 -5.70 -5.37
N TYR A 7 13.80 -6.15 -4.81
CA TYR A 7 13.32 -5.76 -3.49
C TYR A 7 13.27 -6.97 -2.57
N GLN A 8 13.62 -6.75 -1.30
CA GLN A 8 13.56 -7.76 -0.25
C GLN A 8 12.68 -7.25 0.88
N CYS A 9 11.89 -8.15 1.47
CA CYS A 9 11.08 -7.81 2.62
C CYS A 9 11.99 -7.60 3.84
N LEU A 10 11.91 -6.41 4.45
CA LEU A 10 12.62 -6.10 5.70
C LEU A 10 11.82 -6.70 6.86
N GLY A 11 11.87 -8.01 7.04
CA GLY A 11 11.12 -8.72 8.08
C GLY A 11 11.13 -10.24 7.86
N THR A 12 10.69 -10.98 8.87
CA THR A 12 10.56 -12.45 8.78
C THR A 12 9.38 -12.89 7.91
N GLN A 13 8.39 -12.02 7.72
CA GLN A 13 7.16 -12.28 6.96
C GLN A 13 6.74 -11.05 6.17
N ASP A 14 6.03 -11.30 5.06
CA ASP A 14 5.37 -10.26 4.27
C ASP A 14 4.17 -9.69 5.06
N PRO A 15 4.15 -8.39 5.40
CA PRO A 15 3.03 -7.79 6.14
C PRO A 15 1.78 -7.52 5.28
N LEU A 16 1.86 -7.63 3.94
CA LEU A 16 0.76 -7.28 3.05
C LEU A 16 -0.53 -8.07 3.32
N PRO A 17 -0.50 -9.40 3.53
CA PRO A 17 -1.74 -10.16 3.76
C PRO A 17 -2.50 -9.71 5.00
N ASP A 18 -1.80 -9.48 6.13
CA ASP A 18 -2.41 -8.98 7.38
C ASP A 18 -3.02 -7.59 7.18
N LEU A 19 -2.29 -6.70 6.49
CA LEU A 19 -2.76 -5.35 6.20
C LEU A 19 -4.05 -5.36 5.36
N ILE A 20 -4.12 -6.19 4.33
CA ILE A 20 -5.32 -6.35 3.49
C ILE A 20 -6.49 -6.86 4.33
N GLN A 21 -6.27 -7.92 5.12
CA GLN A 21 -7.31 -8.52 5.95
C GLN A 21 -7.88 -7.52 6.96
N ARG A 22 -7.01 -6.81 7.68
CA ARG A 22 -7.41 -5.82 8.67
C ARG A 22 -8.16 -4.65 8.06
N THR A 23 -7.70 -4.16 6.90
CA THR A 23 -8.35 -3.03 6.23
C THR A 23 -9.73 -3.42 5.69
N ASN A 24 -9.85 -4.59 5.06
CA ASN A 24 -11.15 -5.07 4.58
C ASN A 24 -12.13 -5.36 5.71
N LYS A 25 -11.65 -5.88 6.85
CA LYS A 25 -12.45 -6.05 8.06
C LYS A 25 -12.98 -4.69 8.56
N TYR A 26 -12.12 -3.68 8.63
CA TYR A 26 -12.53 -2.34 9.05
C TYR A 26 -13.57 -1.73 8.11
N LEU A 27 -13.39 -1.85 6.78
CA LEU A 27 -14.40 -1.40 5.81
C LEU A 27 -15.75 -2.11 5.98
N LEU A 28 -15.74 -3.39 6.33
CA LEU A 28 -16.97 -4.15 6.60
C LEU A 28 -17.67 -3.66 7.87
N GLU A 29 -16.92 -3.36 8.92
CA GLU A 29 -17.44 -2.77 10.17
C GLU A 29 -18.09 -1.41 9.89
N LEU A 30 -17.45 -0.54 9.10
CA LEU A 30 -18.01 0.75 8.69
C LEU A 30 -19.31 0.58 7.89
N ARG A 31 -19.38 -0.43 7.02
CA ARG A 31 -20.61 -0.75 6.28
C ARG A 31 -21.73 -1.18 7.22
N PHE A 32 -21.45 -2.05 8.20
CA PHE A 32 -22.45 -2.48 9.18
C PHE A 32 -22.92 -1.34 10.09
N ALA A 33 -22.03 -0.42 10.43
CA ALA A 33 -22.36 0.82 11.13
C ALA A 33 -23.14 1.83 10.26
N LYS A 34 -23.36 1.54 8.96
CA LYS A 34 -23.99 2.42 7.96
C LYS A 34 -23.25 3.74 7.74
N TRP A 35 -21.95 3.78 8.00
CA TRP A 35 -21.10 4.96 7.72
C TRP A 35 -20.72 5.05 6.25
N ILE A 36 -20.70 3.90 5.57
CA ILE A 36 -20.53 3.81 4.11
C ILE A 36 -21.64 2.94 3.50
N THR A 37 -22.00 3.25 2.26
CA THR A 37 -22.95 2.47 1.47
C THR A 37 -22.34 1.15 1.00
N LYS A 38 -23.21 0.21 0.58
CA LYS A 38 -22.76 -1.04 -0.07
C LYS A 38 -21.87 -0.77 -1.29
N LYS A 39 -22.24 0.21 -2.11
CA LYS A 39 -21.49 0.60 -3.32
C LYS A 39 -20.09 1.13 -2.96
N GLN A 40 -20.00 2.01 -1.97
CA GLN A 40 -18.71 2.51 -1.47
C GLN A 40 -17.85 1.36 -0.90
N TYR A 41 -18.44 0.47 -0.11
CA TYR A 41 -17.73 -0.71 0.40
C TYR A 41 -17.14 -1.57 -0.73
N GLU A 42 -17.94 -1.90 -1.75
CA GLU A 42 -17.48 -2.71 -2.90
C GLU A 42 -16.35 -2.02 -3.70
N GLN A 43 -16.39 -0.68 -3.79
CA GLN A 43 -15.36 0.11 -4.47
C GLN A 43 -14.07 0.21 -3.65
N LEU A 44 -14.18 0.31 -2.32
CA LEU A 44 -13.06 0.53 -1.40
C LEU A 44 -12.35 -0.77 -0.99
N CYS A 45 -13.05 -1.91 -1.04
CA CYS A 45 -12.49 -3.19 -0.66
C CYS A 45 -11.23 -3.52 -1.47
N ILE A 46 -10.17 -3.93 -0.77
CA ILE A 46 -8.87 -4.22 -1.35
C ILE A 46 -8.88 -5.63 -1.93
N LYS A 47 -8.48 -5.74 -3.20
CA LYS A 47 -8.23 -7.03 -3.84
C LYS A 47 -6.75 -7.34 -3.81
N THR A 48 -6.41 -8.58 -3.45
CA THR A 48 -5.03 -9.06 -3.26
C THR A 48 -4.18 -9.01 -4.53
N ASP A 49 -4.80 -9.08 -5.70
CA ASP A 49 -4.15 -9.04 -7.01
C ASP A 49 -3.86 -7.61 -7.51
N GLU A 50 -4.46 -6.59 -6.88
CA GLU A 50 -4.36 -5.19 -7.32
C GLU A 50 -3.34 -4.38 -6.51
N VAL A 51 -2.79 -4.91 -5.41
CA VAL A 51 -2.02 -4.14 -4.43
C VAL A 51 -0.64 -4.72 -4.13
N GLU A 52 0.29 -3.83 -3.77
CA GLU A 52 1.67 -4.15 -3.45
C GLU A 52 2.12 -3.31 -2.24
N LEU A 53 3.14 -3.77 -1.51
CA LEU A 53 3.76 -2.97 -0.45
C LEU A 53 4.50 -1.78 -1.02
N ALA A 54 4.64 -0.74 -0.19
CA ALA A 54 5.54 0.35 -0.53
C ALA A 54 6.99 -0.17 -0.56
N HIS A 55 7.71 0.19 -1.62
CA HIS A 55 9.12 -0.15 -1.76
C HIS A 55 10.00 0.97 -1.19
N LEU A 56 10.90 0.63 -0.27
CA LEU A 56 11.97 1.51 0.18
C LEU A 56 13.23 1.20 -0.63
N TYR A 57 13.78 2.21 -1.29
CA TYR A 57 15.07 2.11 -1.97
C TYR A 57 15.89 3.38 -1.77
N TYR A 58 17.18 3.28 -2.07
CA TYR A 58 18.13 4.38 -1.94
C TYR A 58 18.62 4.78 -3.32
N LEU A 59 18.60 6.07 -3.62
CA LEU A 59 19.14 6.58 -4.88
C LEU A 59 20.66 6.80 -4.76
N PRO A 60 21.51 6.00 -5.44
CA PRO A 60 22.96 6.17 -5.39
C PRO A 60 23.38 7.48 -6.08
N LYS A 61 24.21 8.27 -5.41
CA LYS A 61 24.86 9.45 -6.02
C LYS A 61 26.31 9.11 -6.35
N HIS A 62 26.54 8.53 -7.53
CA HIS A 62 27.86 8.06 -7.94
C HIS A 62 28.96 9.14 -7.86
N HIS A 63 28.60 10.41 -8.08
CA HIS A 63 29.52 11.56 -8.04
C HIS A 63 29.79 12.11 -6.62
N LYS A 64 29.20 11.54 -5.55
CA LYS A 64 29.39 11.99 -4.15
C LYS A 64 29.50 10.79 -3.18
N PRO A 65 30.65 10.11 -3.14
CA PRO A 65 30.82 8.83 -2.44
C PRO A 65 30.65 8.88 -0.92
N GLN A 66 30.81 10.04 -0.28
CA GLN A 66 30.66 10.20 1.18
C GLN A 66 29.31 10.82 1.60
N THR A 67 28.40 11.07 0.64
CA THR A 67 27.09 11.64 0.96
C THR A 67 26.10 10.53 1.26
N LEU A 68 25.33 10.70 2.34
CA LEU A 68 24.21 9.82 2.66
C LEU A 68 23.27 9.68 1.46
N LEU A 69 22.88 8.43 1.18
CA LEU A 69 21.93 8.16 0.11
C LEU A 69 20.57 8.75 0.46
N ARG A 70 19.84 9.25 -0.54
CA ARG A 70 18.48 9.73 -0.34
C ARG A 70 17.54 8.52 -0.28
N PRO A 71 16.85 8.27 0.85
CA PRO A 71 15.81 7.25 0.88
C PRO A 71 14.63 7.72 0.03
N ILE A 72 14.05 6.79 -0.72
CA ILE A 72 12.85 7.00 -1.53
C ILE A 72 11.86 5.90 -1.18
N ILE A 73 10.62 6.31 -0.91
CA ILE A 73 9.49 5.41 -0.70
C ILE A 73 8.62 5.49 -1.95
N ALA A 74 8.46 4.37 -2.66
CA ALA A 74 7.55 4.25 -3.79
C ALA A 74 6.33 3.42 -3.40
N GLY A 75 5.17 4.06 -3.29
CA GLY A 75 3.89 3.45 -2.91
C GLY A 75 2.94 3.23 -4.08
N LEU A 76 3.43 2.89 -5.27
CA LEU A 76 2.54 2.61 -6.42
C LEU A 76 1.71 1.35 -6.10
N LYS A 77 0.38 1.45 -6.16
CA LYS A 77 -0.59 0.40 -5.76
C LYS A 77 -0.66 0.08 -4.26
N HIS A 78 -0.36 1.04 -3.41
CA HIS A 78 -0.55 0.87 -1.97
C HIS A 78 -2.02 0.52 -1.62
N PRO A 79 -2.30 -0.37 -0.65
CA PRO A 79 -3.66 -0.80 -0.30
C PRO A 79 -4.64 0.32 0.03
N THR A 80 -4.14 1.47 0.49
CA THR A 80 -4.98 2.62 0.87
C THR A 80 -5.23 3.63 -0.25
N ILE A 81 -4.73 3.43 -1.48
CA ILE A 81 -4.88 4.42 -2.57
C ILE A 81 -6.35 4.76 -2.86
N LYS A 82 -7.22 3.74 -2.97
CA LYS A 82 -8.65 3.96 -3.26
C LYS A 82 -9.35 4.70 -2.13
N ILE A 83 -8.95 4.41 -0.88
CA ILE A 83 -9.48 5.07 0.32
C ILE A 83 -9.04 6.54 0.33
N SER A 84 -7.75 6.81 0.10
CA SER A 84 -7.23 8.18 0.03
C SER A 84 -7.98 8.98 -1.03
N LYS A 85 -8.08 8.45 -2.24
CA LYS A 85 -8.81 9.11 -3.33
C LYS A 85 -10.27 9.37 -2.97
N PHE A 86 -10.95 8.39 -2.38
CA PHE A 86 -12.34 8.57 -1.94
C PHE A 86 -12.48 9.70 -0.93
N LEU A 87 -11.54 9.84 0.01
CA LEU A 87 -11.54 10.93 0.98
C LEU A 87 -11.21 12.29 0.35
N ASP A 88 -10.35 12.32 -0.67
CA ASP A 88 -10.03 13.54 -1.43
C ASP A 88 -11.23 14.01 -2.29
N ASP A 89 -12.09 13.08 -2.70
CA ASP A 89 -13.28 13.32 -3.52
C ASP A 89 -14.55 13.67 -2.67
N LEU A 90 -14.46 13.67 -1.33
CA LEU A 90 -15.56 14.05 -0.41
C LEU A 90 -15.74 15.57 -0.28
#